data_AF-A0A8S2Z506-F1
#
_entry.id   AF-A0A8S2Z506-F1
#
_cell.length_a   1.000
_cell.length_b   1.000
_cell.length_c   1.000
_cell.angle_alpha   90.00
_cell.angle_beta   90.00
_cell.angle_gamma   90.00
#
_symmetry.space_group_name_H-M   'P 1'
#
loop_
_entity.id
_entity.type
_entity.pdbx_description
1 polymer ?
#
loop_
_entity_poly.entity_id
_entity_poly.type
_entity_poly.pdbx_seq_one_letter_code
_entity_poly.pdbx_strand_id
1 'polypeptide(L)'
;KLTLVKNNNHLKFGGIKIIQDGSPQGKTVYLTQPYLNPPIGQLNIYRGYPVMNQNQLDYFYDKFYSRKWQIQTHRNAHTFYWGDWHRTETLGEQRAKFISPLHYVYDKQMRFSIHSDAPIIPPDRIFLIWTAVNRQTRSGIILGEDQCITAFEALKACTINAAYQYFEENIKGSITLNKYADLTILS
;
A
#
# COMPACT_ATOMS: atom_id res chain seq x y z
N LYS A 1 2.01 -10.75 -29.13
CA LYS A 1 1.93 -9.62 -28.16
C LYS A 1 0.67 -9.83 -27.33
N LEU A 2 0.77 -10.29 -26.08
CA LEU A 2 -0.38 -10.30 -25.16
C LEU A 2 -0.61 -8.86 -24.74
N THR A 3 -1.40 -8.12 -25.53
CA THR A 3 -1.94 -6.85 -25.10
C THR A 3 -2.97 -7.19 -24.03
N LEU A 4 -2.61 -7.12 -22.74
CA LEU A 4 -3.50 -7.43 -21.61
C LEU A 4 -4.67 -6.42 -21.44
N VAL A 5 -5.01 -5.69 -22.51
CA VAL A 5 -6.10 -4.72 -22.53
C VAL A 5 -7.04 -5.08 -23.67
N LYS A 6 -7.78 -6.17 -23.48
CA LYS A 6 -9.08 -6.33 -24.13
C LYS A 6 -10.11 -6.15 -23.01
N ASN A 7 -10.61 -4.92 -22.86
CA ASN A 7 -11.70 -4.64 -21.93
C ASN A 7 -12.94 -5.36 -22.49
N ASN A 8 -13.38 -6.41 -21.80
CA ASN A 8 -14.54 -7.17 -22.21
C ASN A 8 -15.54 -7.10 -21.05
N ASN A 9 -16.52 -6.18 -21.14
CA ASN A 9 -17.58 -6.01 -20.15
C ASN A 9 -17.07 -6.04 -18.68
N HIS A 10 -16.31 -5.03 -18.28
CA HIS A 10 -15.82 -4.81 -16.89
C HIS A 10 -14.69 -5.73 -16.39
N LEU A 11 -14.17 -6.66 -17.21
CA LEU A 11 -13.00 -7.47 -16.85
C LEU A 11 -11.72 -6.97 -17.53
N LYS A 12 -10.64 -6.84 -16.74
CA LYS A 12 -9.29 -6.49 -17.20
C LYS A 12 -8.22 -7.25 -16.44
N PHE A 13 -7.17 -7.66 -17.15
CA PHE A 13 -5.95 -8.14 -16.53
C PHE A 13 -5.08 -6.95 -16.10
N GLY A 14 -5.05 -6.68 -14.79
CA GLY A 14 -4.50 -5.45 -14.24
C GLY A 14 -3.01 -5.46 -13.87
N GLY A 15 -2.31 -6.59 -14.03
CA GLY A 15 -0.89 -6.72 -13.71
C GLY A 15 -0.57 -8.02 -12.99
N ILE A 16 0.59 -8.04 -12.32
CA ILE A 16 1.06 -9.17 -11.52
C ILE A 16 1.28 -8.74 -10.07
N LYS A 17 0.90 -9.63 -9.15
CA LYS A 17 1.25 -9.54 -7.74
C LYS A 17 2.51 -10.36 -7.48
N ILE A 18 3.52 -9.72 -6.90
CA ILE A 18 4.70 -10.40 -6.34
C ILE A 18 4.56 -10.40 -4.82
N ILE A 19 4.88 -11.52 -4.19
CA ILE A 19 4.95 -11.67 -2.74
C ILE A 19 6.43 -11.86 -2.40
N GLN A 20 7.03 -10.84 -1.80
CA GLN A 20 8.45 -10.86 -1.44
C GLN A 20 8.68 -11.50 -0.07
N ASP A 21 7.78 -11.27 0.87
CA ASP A 21 7.86 -11.68 2.26
C ASP A 21 6.46 -11.80 2.88
N GLY A 22 6.42 -12.01 4.21
CA GLY A 22 5.19 -12.24 4.95
C GLY A 22 4.49 -10.96 5.42
N SER A 23 4.00 -10.99 6.65
CA SER A 23 3.23 -9.89 7.24
C SER A 23 3.96 -9.29 8.44
N PRO A 24 3.96 -7.96 8.61
CA PRO A 24 4.68 -7.34 9.70
C PRO A 24 3.99 -7.63 11.05
N GLN A 25 2.65 -7.74 11.08
CA GLN A 25 1.91 -8.14 12.28
C GLN A 25 2.23 -9.57 12.72
N GLY A 26 2.45 -10.48 11.76
CA GLY A 26 2.85 -11.86 12.02
C GLY A 26 4.35 -12.06 12.26
N LYS A 27 5.15 -10.97 12.27
CA LYS A 27 6.62 -11.02 12.43
C LYS A 27 7.32 -11.86 11.35
N THR A 28 6.85 -11.78 10.09
CA THR A 28 7.40 -12.54 8.95
C THR A 28 7.83 -11.68 7.76
N VAL A 29 7.69 -10.35 7.84
CA VAL A 29 8.32 -9.42 6.88
C VAL A 29 9.84 -9.47 7.04
N TYR A 30 10.57 -9.40 5.94
CA TYR A 30 12.03 -9.45 5.96
C TYR A 30 12.61 -8.03 6.16
N LEU A 31 13.12 -7.76 7.36
CA LEU A 31 13.58 -6.45 7.80
C LEU A 31 15.11 -6.29 7.72
N THR A 32 15.57 -5.07 7.52
CA THR A 32 17.00 -4.72 7.60
C THR A 32 17.54 -4.79 9.02
N GLN A 33 16.68 -4.63 10.01
CA GLN A 33 16.98 -4.56 11.44
C GLN A 33 16.09 -5.56 12.21
N PRO A 34 16.56 -6.19 13.30
CA PRO A 34 15.77 -7.16 14.06
C PRO A 34 14.40 -6.65 14.52
N TYR A 35 13.45 -7.56 14.70
CA TYR A 35 12.19 -7.26 15.37
C TYR A 35 12.43 -6.80 16.81
N LEU A 36 11.59 -5.88 17.32
CA LEU A 36 11.64 -5.43 18.71
C LEU A 36 11.48 -6.61 19.66
N ASN A 37 10.36 -7.34 19.53
CA ASN A 37 10.12 -8.60 20.23
C ASN A 37 10.07 -9.71 19.19
N PRO A 38 11.07 -10.60 19.07
CA PRO A 38 11.00 -11.71 18.12
C PRO A 38 9.90 -12.72 18.50
N PRO A 39 9.45 -13.60 17.58
CA PRO A 39 8.58 -14.72 17.92
C PRO A 39 9.20 -15.64 18.99
N ILE A 40 8.36 -16.34 19.76
CA ILE A 40 8.81 -17.31 20.76
C ILE A 40 9.72 -18.35 20.08
N GLY A 41 10.89 -18.60 20.69
CA GLY A 41 11.90 -19.54 20.18
C GLY A 41 12.87 -18.95 19.15
N GLN A 42 12.68 -17.70 18.73
CA GLN A 42 13.62 -16.99 17.85
C GLN A 42 14.61 -16.15 18.66
N LEU A 43 15.81 -15.98 18.12
CA LEU A 43 16.85 -15.14 18.71
C LEU A 43 16.52 -13.65 18.56
N ASN A 44 17.09 -12.80 19.41
CA ASN A 44 16.94 -11.33 19.34
C ASN A 44 17.50 -10.70 18.05
N ILE A 45 18.22 -11.48 17.24
CA ILE A 45 18.71 -11.07 15.91
C ILE A 45 17.72 -11.37 14.78
N TYR A 46 16.56 -11.97 15.08
CA TYR A 46 15.58 -12.39 14.09
C TYR A 46 14.98 -11.20 13.32
N ARG A 47 14.95 -11.32 11.99
CA ARG A 47 14.57 -10.26 11.03
C ARG A 47 13.44 -10.67 10.09
N GLY A 48 12.74 -11.76 10.38
CA GLY A 48 11.85 -12.39 9.40
C GLY A 48 12.63 -13.12 8.32
N TYR A 49 11.96 -13.46 7.22
CA TYR A 49 12.54 -14.23 6.14
C TYR A 49 11.89 -13.86 4.81
N PRO A 50 12.67 -13.81 3.71
CA PRO A 50 12.08 -13.59 2.40
C PRO A 50 11.47 -14.89 1.85
N VAL A 51 10.46 -14.77 1.00
CA VAL A 51 9.89 -15.90 0.24
C VAL A 51 10.82 -16.32 -0.91
N MET A 52 11.59 -15.37 -1.43
CA MET A 52 12.54 -15.58 -2.53
C MET A 52 13.82 -14.78 -2.29
N ASN A 53 14.96 -15.28 -2.75
CA ASN A 53 16.21 -14.54 -2.65
C ASN A 53 16.25 -13.33 -3.61
N GLN A 54 17.24 -12.46 -3.45
CA GLN A 54 17.37 -11.23 -4.25
C GLN A 54 17.40 -11.51 -5.76
N ASN A 55 18.18 -12.50 -6.21
CA ASN A 55 18.28 -12.83 -7.63
C ASN A 55 16.95 -13.30 -8.23
N GLN A 56 16.14 -14.05 -7.45
CA GLN A 56 14.81 -14.46 -7.86
C GLN A 56 13.85 -13.28 -7.93
N LEU A 57 13.92 -12.38 -6.94
CA LEU A 57 13.12 -11.15 -6.92
C LEU A 57 13.42 -10.31 -8.16
N ASP A 58 14.70 -10.02 -8.42
CA ASP A 58 15.18 -9.24 -9.55
C ASP A 58 14.72 -9.87 -10.87
N TYR A 59 14.86 -11.20 -11.01
CA TYR A 59 14.37 -11.92 -12.19
C TYR A 59 12.87 -11.68 -12.46
N PHE A 60 12.01 -11.75 -11.43
CA PHE A 60 10.58 -11.53 -11.63
C PHE A 60 10.26 -10.08 -11.96
N TYR A 61 10.91 -9.12 -11.30
CA TYR A 61 10.77 -7.70 -11.63
C TYR A 61 11.18 -7.44 -13.07
N ASP A 62 12.37 -7.85 -13.50
CA ASP A 62 12.86 -7.67 -14.87
C ASP A 62 11.94 -8.34 -15.89
N LYS A 63 11.47 -9.56 -15.59
CA LYS A 63 10.55 -10.31 -16.44
C LYS A 63 9.23 -9.56 -16.66
N PHE A 64 8.60 -9.03 -15.61
CA PHE A 64 7.30 -8.37 -15.76
C PHE A 64 7.43 -6.91 -16.20
N TYR A 65 8.46 -6.21 -15.73
CA TYR A 65 8.75 -4.85 -16.12
C TYR A 65 9.09 -4.74 -17.62
N SER A 66 9.92 -5.64 -18.16
CA SER A 66 10.22 -5.69 -19.61
C SER A 66 8.98 -5.94 -20.48
N ARG A 67 7.91 -6.49 -19.90
CA ARG A 67 6.59 -6.70 -20.55
C ARG A 67 5.63 -5.54 -20.35
N LYS A 68 6.04 -4.47 -19.65
CA LYS A 68 5.21 -3.33 -19.24
C LYS A 68 4.00 -3.75 -18.39
N TRP A 69 4.15 -4.79 -17.58
CA TRP A 69 3.11 -5.22 -16.66
C TRP A 69 3.24 -4.48 -15.33
N GLN A 70 2.13 -3.96 -14.82
CA GLN A 70 2.10 -3.27 -13.53
C GLN A 70 2.45 -4.26 -12.41
N ILE A 71 3.37 -3.85 -11.54
CA ILE A 71 3.71 -4.55 -10.30
C ILE A 71 3.13 -3.72 -9.16
N GLN A 72 2.29 -4.34 -8.33
CA GLN A 72 1.50 -3.62 -7.32
C GLN A 72 1.98 -3.89 -5.90
N THR A 73 2.23 -2.80 -5.18
CA THR A 73 2.57 -2.77 -3.76
C THR A 73 1.94 -1.51 -3.16
N HIS A 74 1.37 -1.62 -1.95
CA HIS A 74 1.31 -0.58 -0.90
C HIS A 74 -0.02 -0.54 -0.13
N ARG A 75 0.02 -0.77 1.19
CA ARG A 75 -1.16 -0.82 2.08
C ARG A 75 -1.11 0.28 3.14
N ASN A 76 -2.19 1.06 3.31
CA ASN A 76 -2.17 2.27 4.16
C ASN A 76 -2.89 2.22 5.50
N ALA A 77 -3.92 1.38 5.65
CA ALA A 77 -4.68 1.34 6.90
C ALA A 77 -3.92 0.74 8.09
N HIS A 78 -2.62 0.46 7.92
CA HIS A 78 -1.79 -0.12 8.96
C HIS A 78 -1.61 0.78 10.17
N THR A 79 -1.62 2.10 9.99
CA THR A 79 -1.48 3.06 11.08
C THR A 79 -2.58 2.90 12.12
N PHE A 80 -3.85 2.87 11.70
CA PHE A 80 -4.95 2.67 12.64
C PHE A 80 -4.98 1.25 13.22
N TYR A 81 -4.98 0.21 12.38
CA TYR A 81 -5.23 -1.16 12.84
C TYR A 81 -4.05 -1.80 13.58
N TRP A 82 -2.82 -1.52 13.17
CA TRP A 82 -1.61 -2.14 13.71
C TRP A 82 -0.58 -1.13 14.20
N GLY A 83 -0.83 0.18 14.16
CA GLY A 83 0.16 1.19 14.58
C GLY A 83 0.64 0.99 16.01
N ASP A 84 -0.28 0.70 16.94
CA ASP A 84 0.06 0.38 18.33
C ASP A 84 0.92 -0.89 18.43
N TRP A 85 0.51 -1.97 17.76
CA TRP A 85 1.28 -3.21 17.68
C TRP A 85 2.66 -3.01 17.05
N HIS A 86 2.76 -2.14 16.04
CA HIS A 86 4.04 -1.84 15.41
C HIS A 86 4.98 -1.09 16.34
N ARG A 87 4.44 -0.16 17.13
CA ARG A 87 5.21 0.56 18.16
C ARG A 87 5.71 -0.35 19.27
N THR A 88 4.87 -1.23 19.80
CA THR A 88 5.18 -1.96 21.04
C THR A 88 5.76 -3.35 20.82
N GLU A 89 5.51 -3.98 19.67
CA GLU A 89 5.78 -5.42 19.50
C GLU A 89 6.69 -5.78 18.34
N THR A 90 6.66 -5.01 17.24
CA THR A 90 7.36 -5.42 16.02
C THR A 90 8.50 -4.51 15.63
N LEU A 91 8.27 -3.21 15.49
CA LEU A 91 9.25 -2.27 14.95
C LEU A 91 9.88 -1.38 16.02
N GLY A 92 9.16 -1.12 17.12
CA GLY A 92 9.56 -0.08 18.07
C GLY A 92 9.12 1.30 17.61
N GLU A 93 9.07 2.25 18.55
CA GLU A 93 8.43 3.55 18.31
C GLU A 93 8.98 4.30 17.10
N GLN A 94 10.30 4.37 16.95
CA GLN A 94 10.90 5.19 15.89
C GLN A 94 10.65 4.60 14.50
N ARG A 95 10.84 3.29 14.33
CA ARG A 95 10.58 2.64 13.03
C ARG A 95 9.09 2.56 12.71
N ALA A 96 8.23 2.45 13.72
CA ALA A 96 6.78 2.42 13.53
C ALA A 96 6.24 3.74 12.94
N LYS A 97 6.86 4.89 13.22
CA LYS A 97 6.45 6.18 12.62
C LYS A 97 6.48 6.16 11.10
N PHE A 98 7.39 5.37 10.51
CA PHE A 98 7.61 5.30 9.07
C PHE A 98 6.85 4.15 8.38
N ILE A 99 5.90 3.49 9.06
CA ILE A 99 5.02 2.53 8.36
C ILE A 99 4.12 3.28 7.38
N SER A 100 3.99 2.72 6.18
CA SER A 100 3.18 3.29 5.09
C SER A 100 3.41 4.81 4.91
N PRO A 101 4.65 5.24 4.57
CA PRO A 101 5.07 6.64 4.66
C PRO A 101 4.60 7.45 3.44
N LEU A 102 3.33 7.88 3.44
CA LEU A 102 2.69 8.50 2.27
C LEU A 102 3.31 9.84 1.88
N HIS A 103 3.63 10.70 2.84
CA HIS A 103 4.25 12.00 2.56
C HIS A 103 5.63 11.83 1.92
N TYR A 104 6.44 10.89 2.42
CA TYR A 104 7.73 10.59 1.81
C TYR A 104 7.59 10.19 0.33
N VAL A 105 6.62 9.34 -0.01
CA VAL A 105 6.36 8.93 -1.40
C VAL A 105 5.87 10.11 -2.24
N TYR A 106 5.03 10.97 -1.65
CA TYR A 106 4.55 12.20 -2.28
C TYR A 106 5.68 13.18 -2.61
N ASP A 107 6.60 13.42 -1.66
CA ASP A 107 7.76 14.31 -1.82
C ASP A 107 8.72 13.82 -2.91
N LYS A 108 8.80 12.50 -3.11
CA LYS A 108 9.53 11.89 -4.23
C LYS A 108 8.79 11.98 -5.57
N GLN A 109 7.68 12.70 -5.62
CA GLN A 109 6.82 12.89 -6.81
C GLN A 109 6.33 11.56 -7.38
N MET A 110 6.24 10.52 -6.55
CA MET A 110 5.77 9.21 -6.96
C MET A 110 4.25 9.16 -6.85
N ARG A 111 3.58 8.55 -7.84
CA ARG A 111 2.15 8.28 -7.77
C ARG A 111 1.90 7.03 -6.93
N PHE A 112 1.11 7.18 -5.88
CA PHE A 112 0.65 6.08 -5.02
C PHE A 112 -0.87 6.01 -5.00
N SER A 113 -1.38 4.83 -4.68
CA SER A 113 -2.78 4.59 -4.36
C SER A 113 -2.93 4.11 -2.92
N ILE A 114 -4.15 4.20 -2.39
CA ILE A 114 -4.47 3.67 -1.07
C ILE A 114 -5.57 2.59 -1.20
N HIS A 115 -5.37 1.45 -0.54
CA HIS A 115 -6.30 0.32 -0.56
C HIS A 115 -6.48 -0.31 0.83
N SER A 116 -7.61 -1.00 1.02
CA SER A 116 -7.95 -1.67 2.28
C SER A 116 -7.27 -3.03 2.45
N ASP A 117 -7.01 -3.74 1.35
CA ASP A 117 -6.68 -5.18 1.40
C ASP A 117 -7.86 -5.98 1.99
N ALA A 118 -9.07 -5.72 1.51
CA ALA A 118 -10.26 -6.45 1.93
C ALA A 118 -10.13 -7.95 1.59
N PRO A 119 -10.57 -8.87 2.47
CA PRO A 119 -11.36 -8.62 3.68
C PRO A 119 -10.53 -8.43 4.96
N ILE A 120 -9.20 -8.27 4.88
CA ILE A 120 -8.36 -8.12 6.09
C ILE A 120 -8.80 -6.90 6.92
N ILE A 121 -9.19 -5.82 6.26
CA ILE A 121 -9.98 -4.74 6.86
C ILE A 121 -11.16 -4.35 5.96
N PRO A 122 -12.24 -3.77 6.51
CA PRO A 122 -13.40 -3.33 5.72
C PRO A 122 -13.03 -2.33 4.61
N PRO A 123 -13.70 -2.38 3.45
CA PRO A 123 -13.45 -1.49 2.32
C PRO A 123 -14.10 -0.09 2.48
N ASP A 124 -13.93 0.55 3.63
CA ASP A 124 -14.45 1.91 3.87
C ASP A 124 -13.47 2.97 3.33
N ARG A 125 -13.89 3.67 2.25
CA ARG A 125 -13.04 4.66 1.57
C ARG A 125 -12.85 5.93 2.37
N ILE A 126 -13.88 6.40 3.07
CA ILE A 126 -13.79 7.60 3.89
C ILE A 126 -12.84 7.34 5.06
N PHE A 127 -12.94 6.15 5.66
CA PHE A 127 -12.05 5.74 6.72
C PHE A 127 -10.58 5.59 6.26
N LEU A 128 -10.35 5.06 5.04
CA LEU A 128 -9.00 5.00 4.47
C LEU A 128 -8.39 6.38 4.26
N ILE A 129 -9.18 7.33 3.74
CA ILE A 129 -8.77 8.72 3.58
C ILE A 129 -8.45 9.33 4.94
N TRP A 130 -9.36 9.17 5.92
CA TRP A 130 -9.14 9.67 7.27
C TRP A 130 -7.87 9.11 7.90
N THR A 131 -7.59 7.81 7.71
CA THR A 131 -6.40 7.15 8.24
C THR A 131 -5.11 7.69 7.60
N ALA A 132 -5.13 8.02 6.31
CA ALA A 132 -4.00 8.62 5.60
C ALA A 132 -3.72 10.07 6.03
N VAL A 133 -4.79 10.82 6.33
CA VAL A 133 -4.70 12.24 6.74
C VAL A 133 -4.29 12.38 8.20
N ASN A 134 -4.87 11.57 9.09
CA ASN A 134 -4.70 11.76 10.54
C ASN A 134 -3.65 10.82 11.16
N ARG A 135 -3.40 9.66 10.53
CA ARG A 135 -2.45 8.62 10.98
C ARG A 135 -2.58 8.26 12.47
N GLN A 136 -3.78 8.41 13.03
CA GLN A 136 -4.06 8.10 14.42
C GLN A 136 -4.19 6.59 14.63
N THR A 137 -3.52 6.05 15.65
CA THR A 137 -3.65 4.64 16.06
C THR A 137 -4.95 4.42 16.85
N ARG A 138 -5.29 3.16 17.15
CA ARG A 138 -6.46 2.83 17.98
C ARG A 138 -6.38 3.41 19.39
N SER A 139 -5.18 3.52 19.95
CA SER A 139 -4.97 4.16 21.26
C SER A 139 -4.98 5.70 21.21
N GLY A 140 -5.17 6.30 20.04
CA GLY A 140 -5.28 7.75 19.87
C GLY A 140 -3.96 8.46 19.57
N ILE A 141 -2.86 7.73 19.39
CA ILE A 141 -1.53 8.29 19.14
C ILE A 141 -1.38 8.65 17.66
N ILE A 142 -0.82 9.83 17.35
CA ILE A 142 -0.46 10.21 15.97
C ILE A 142 0.87 9.54 15.61
N LEU A 143 0.85 8.65 14.62
CA LEU A 143 2.00 7.84 14.25
C LEU A 143 2.73 8.41 13.03
N GLY A 144 3.84 9.13 13.24
CA GLY A 144 4.61 9.75 12.16
C GLY A 144 3.81 10.86 11.50
N GLU A 145 3.62 11.95 12.24
CA GLU A 145 2.86 13.14 11.80
C GLU A 145 3.43 13.74 10.50
N ASP A 146 4.74 13.68 10.33
CA ASP A 146 5.47 14.06 9.12
C ASP A 146 5.15 13.18 7.89
N GLN A 147 4.42 12.08 8.08
CA GLN A 147 3.98 11.18 7.02
C GLN A 147 2.50 11.34 6.66
N CYS A 148 1.79 12.29 7.27
CA CYS A 148 0.43 12.68 6.91
C CYS A 148 0.37 13.33 5.53
N ILE A 149 -0.76 13.16 4.84
CA ILE A 149 -1.05 13.83 3.56
C ILE A 149 -2.36 14.60 3.68
N THR A 150 -2.59 15.55 2.77
CA THR A 150 -3.85 16.29 2.71
C THR A 150 -5.01 15.39 2.28
N ALA A 151 -6.23 15.77 2.65
CA ALA A 151 -7.44 15.06 2.20
C ALA A 151 -7.55 15.02 0.67
N PHE A 152 -7.10 16.06 -0.03
CA PHE A 152 -7.10 16.12 -1.48
C PHE A 152 -6.07 15.15 -2.11
N GLU A 153 -4.89 15.01 -1.51
CA GLU A 153 -3.91 13.99 -1.93
C GLU A 153 -4.42 12.58 -1.70
N ALA A 154 -5.05 12.32 -0.55
CA ALA A 154 -5.68 11.03 -0.27
C ALA A 154 -6.83 10.72 -1.25
N LEU A 155 -7.66 11.72 -1.60
CA LEU A 155 -8.71 11.56 -2.61
C LEU A 155 -8.11 11.23 -3.98
N LYS A 156 -7.05 11.92 -4.40
CA LYS A 156 -6.32 11.60 -5.65
C LYS A 156 -5.77 10.17 -5.62
N ALA A 157 -5.24 9.72 -4.48
CA ALA A 157 -4.74 8.37 -4.28
C ALA A 157 -5.85 7.30 -4.40
N CYS A 158 -7.08 7.60 -3.98
CA CYS A 158 -8.24 6.72 -4.15
C CYS A 158 -8.83 6.71 -5.57
N THR A 159 -8.56 7.74 -6.37
CA THR A 159 -9.27 7.99 -7.64
C THR A 159 -8.31 8.02 -8.83
N ILE A 160 -7.80 9.20 -9.20
CA ILE A 160 -6.99 9.41 -10.39
C ILE A 160 -5.68 8.61 -10.38
N ASN A 161 -5.04 8.45 -9.22
CA ASN A 161 -3.78 7.69 -9.15
C ASN A 161 -4.04 6.19 -9.29
N ALA A 162 -5.15 5.69 -8.73
CA ALA A 162 -5.56 4.31 -8.91
C ALA A 162 -5.88 4.05 -10.39
N ALA A 163 -6.64 4.93 -11.05
CA ALA A 163 -6.90 4.81 -12.49
C ALA A 163 -5.59 4.81 -13.30
N TYR A 164 -4.65 5.70 -12.98
CA TYR A 164 -3.34 5.77 -13.63
C TYR A 164 -2.53 4.48 -13.47
N GLN A 165 -2.51 3.86 -12.28
CA GLN A 165 -1.80 2.60 -12.04
C GLN A 165 -2.30 1.44 -12.90
N TYR A 166 -3.56 1.52 -13.35
CA TYR A 166 -4.15 0.53 -14.24
C TYR A 166 -4.15 0.98 -15.71
N PHE A 167 -3.55 2.12 -16.07
CA PHE A 167 -3.61 2.72 -17.40
C PHE A 167 -5.05 3.01 -17.86
N GLU A 168 -5.87 3.55 -16.95
CA GLU A 168 -7.28 3.87 -17.15
C GLU A 168 -7.60 5.35 -16.92
N GLU A 169 -6.57 6.18 -16.74
CA GLU A 169 -6.70 7.60 -16.48
C GLU A 169 -7.45 8.34 -17.59
N ASN A 170 -7.49 7.80 -18.83
CA ASN A 170 -8.22 8.41 -19.95
C ASN A 170 -9.71 8.05 -19.98
N ILE A 171 -10.15 7.09 -19.18
CA ILE A 171 -11.54 6.61 -19.19
C ILE A 171 -12.24 6.74 -17.83
N LYS A 172 -11.51 6.85 -16.71
CA LYS A 172 -12.09 6.97 -15.37
C LYS A 172 -11.18 7.71 -14.38
N GLY A 173 -11.65 7.86 -13.14
CA GLY A 173 -10.91 8.42 -12.01
C GLY A 173 -11.08 9.92 -11.82
N SER A 174 -11.46 10.67 -12.86
CA SER A 174 -11.84 12.09 -12.76
C SER A 174 -13.19 12.34 -13.43
N ILE A 175 -13.90 13.37 -12.97
CA ILE A 175 -15.15 13.81 -13.60
C ILE A 175 -14.82 14.87 -14.66
N THR A 176 -14.51 14.40 -15.86
CA THR A 176 -14.18 15.23 -17.03
C THR A 176 -14.88 14.67 -18.27
N LEU A 177 -15.04 15.48 -19.32
CA LEU A 177 -15.64 15.04 -20.58
C LEU A 177 -15.00 13.74 -21.09
N ASN A 178 -15.82 12.88 -21.71
CA ASN A 178 -15.43 11.62 -22.34
C ASN A 178 -14.92 10.50 -21.39
N LYS A 179 -15.13 10.63 -20.07
CA LYS A 179 -14.88 9.57 -19.09
C LYS A 179 -16.18 8.98 -18.55
N TYR A 180 -16.09 7.81 -17.90
CA TYR A 180 -17.23 7.23 -17.18
C TYR A 180 -17.72 8.16 -16.07
N ALA A 181 -19.04 8.19 -15.89
CA ALA A 181 -19.72 8.94 -14.84
C ALA A 181 -19.72 8.17 -13.51
N ASP A 182 -18.59 7.58 -13.13
CA ASP A 182 -18.41 6.85 -11.88
C ASP A 182 -18.19 7.84 -10.74
N LEU A 183 -19.25 8.21 -10.04
CA LEU A 183 -19.23 9.23 -8.99
C LEU A 183 -20.03 8.82 -7.74
N THR A 184 -19.77 9.52 -6.64
CA THR A 184 -20.47 9.34 -5.36
C THR A 184 -20.90 10.71 -4.86
N ILE A 185 -22.13 10.80 -4.36
CA ILE A 185 -22.67 11.97 -3.68
C ILE A 185 -22.54 11.73 -2.18
N LEU A 186 -21.99 12.71 -1.45
CA LEU A 186 -21.82 12.69 0.00
C LEU A 186 -22.75 13.75 0.62
N SER A 187 -23.19 13.54 1.86
CA SER A 187 -24.10 14.42 2.63
C SER A 187 -23.42 15.03 3.84
#